data_AF-A0A3D8YQQ2-F1
#
_entry.id   AF-A0A3D8YQQ2-F1
#
_cell.length_a   1.000
_cell.length_b   1.000
_cell.length_c   1.000
_cell.angle_alpha   90.00
_cell.angle_beta   90.00
_cell.angle_gamma   90.00
#
_symmetry.space_group_name_H-M   'P 1'
#
loop_
_entity.id
_entity.type
_entity.pdbx_description
1 polymer ?
#
loop_
_entity_poly.entity_id
_entity_poly.type
_entity_poly.pdbx_seq_one_letter_code
_entity_poly.pdbx_strand_id
1 'polypeptide(L)'
;MYLMSRTAIGEETETREVVVKRGEYVRNPDTNRMNVIYNEHVETIDVLAKISDRNKAREMLAKYHSLLTDKLDVSLVTPEFVDDIQ
;
A
#
# COMPACT_ATOMS: atom_id res chain seq x y z
N MET A 1 14.27 -10.09 -5.64
CA MET A 1 14.58 -8.83 -6.35
C MET A 1 13.56 -8.51 -7.43
N TYR A 2 13.29 -9.42 -8.39
CA TYR A 2 12.40 -9.15 -9.54
C TYR A 2 11.02 -8.57 -9.19
N LEU A 3 10.31 -9.16 -8.21
CA LEU A 3 8.98 -8.67 -7.82
C LEU A 3 9.05 -7.25 -7.25
N MET A 4 9.91 -7.02 -6.25
CA MET A 4 10.10 -5.70 -5.62
C MET A 4 10.56 -4.62 -6.61
N SER A 5 11.39 -4.96 -7.61
CA SER A 5 11.76 -4.01 -8.66
C SER A 5 10.55 -3.60 -9.51
N ARG A 6 9.65 -4.53 -9.84
CA ARG A 6 8.43 -4.22 -10.60
C ARG A 6 7.44 -3.40 -9.78
N THR A 7 7.29 -3.72 -8.50
CA THR A 7 6.51 -2.91 -7.54
C THR A 7 7.09 -1.50 -7.42
N ALA A 8 8.42 -1.36 -7.29
CA ALA A 8 9.09 -0.08 -7.19
C ALA A 8 8.98 0.76 -8.47
N ILE A 9 8.94 0.13 -9.65
CA ILE A 9 8.69 0.82 -10.93
C ILE A 9 7.20 1.18 -11.06
N GLY A 10 6.30 0.39 -10.47
CA GLY A 10 4.85 0.60 -10.51
C GLY A 10 4.16 -0.14 -11.64
N GLU A 11 4.78 -1.20 -12.18
CA GLU A 11 4.18 -2.09 -13.18
C GLU A 11 3.20 -3.10 -12.57
N GLU A 12 3.19 -3.22 -11.24
CA GLU A 12 2.35 -4.17 -10.53
C GLU A 12 0.95 -3.57 -10.28
N THR A 13 -0.07 -4.37 -10.58
CA THR A 13 -1.47 -4.09 -10.30
C THR A 13 -1.96 -4.93 -9.13
N GLU A 14 -2.80 -4.33 -8.30
CA GLU A 14 -3.52 -4.96 -7.21
C GLU A 14 -4.99 -5.03 -7.58
N THR A 15 -5.58 -6.20 -7.42
CA THR A 15 -7.01 -6.40 -7.61
C THR A 15 -7.78 -5.83 -6.42
N ARG A 16 -8.75 -4.94 -6.68
CA ARG A 16 -9.60 -4.35 -5.65
C ARG A 16 -11.07 -4.47 -5.96
N GLU A 17 -11.85 -4.61 -4.90
CA GLU A 17 -13.30 -4.56 -4.93
C GLU A 17 -13.77 -3.11 -4.82
N VAL A 18 -14.57 -2.68 -5.79
CA VAL A 18 -15.16 -1.35 -5.84
C VAL A 18 -16.68 -1.50 -5.97
N VAL A 19 -17.41 -0.74 -5.16
CA VAL A 19 -18.86 -0.67 -5.26
C VAL A 19 -19.24 0.30 -6.37
N VAL A 20 -19.87 -0.22 -7.42
CA VAL A 20 -20.36 0.53 -8.58
C VAL A 20 -21.89 0.54 -8.53
N LYS A 21 -22.48 1.68 -8.89
CA LYS A 21 -23.94 1.80 -9.03
C LYS A 21 -24.32 1.52 -10.48
N ARG A 22 -24.89 0.34 -10.73
CA ARG A 22 -25.34 -0.06 -12.07
C ARG A 22 -26.83 0.22 -12.22
N GLY A 23 -27.19 0.95 -13.28
CA GLY A 23 -28.58 1.15 -13.65
C GLY A 23 -29.09 -0.05 -14.45
N GLU A 24 -29.98 -0.84 -13.88
CA GLU A 24 -30.64 -1.95 -14.56
C GLU A 24 -32.08 -1.58 -14.92
N TYR A 25 -32.48 -1.89 -16.15
CA TYR A 25 -33.86 -1.70 -16.58
C TYR A 25 -34.71 -2.87 -16.08
N VAL A 26 -35.51 -2.61 -15.06
CA VAL A 26 -36.41 -3.60 -14.46
C VAL A 26 -37.84 -3.25 -14.84
N ARG A 27 -38.58 -4.25 -15.32
CA ARG A 27 -40.00 -4.09 -15.65
C ARG A 27 -40.81 -4.02 -14.35
N ASN A 28 -41.58 -2.95 -14.19
CA ASN A 28 -42.43 -2.79 -13.03
C ASN A 28 -43.66 -3.72 -13.16
N PRO A 29 -43.90 -4.62 -12.19
CA PRO A 29 -45.03 -5.56 -12.24
C PRO A 29 -46.40 -4.87 -12.19
N ASP A 30 -46.50 -3.67 -11.61
CA ASP A 30 -47.78 -2.97 -11.40
C ASP A 30 -48.17 -2.07 -12.59
N THR A 31 -47.18 -1.42 -13.21
CA THR A 31 -47.42 -0.42 -14.27
C THR A 31 -47.02 -0.91 -15.66
N ASN A 32 -46.38 -2.07 -15.74
CA ASN A 32 -45.89 -2.68 -16.98
C ASN A 32 -44.88 -1.81 -17.77
N ARG A 33 -44.37 -0.73 -17.16
CA ARG A 33 -43.35 0.17 -17.70
C ARG A 33 -41.96 -0.26 -17.24
N MET A 34 -40.93 0.11 -18.01
CA MET A 34 -39.54 -0.11 -17.63
C MET A 34 -39.06 1.03 -16.72
N ASN A 35 -38.54 0.67 -15.54
CA ASN A 35 -37.91 1.61 -14.62
C ASN A 35 -36.41 1.32 -14.54
N VAL A 36 -35.60 2.37 -14.38
CA VAL A 36 -34.17 2.21 -14.08
C VAL A 36 -34.02 2.09 -12.57
N ILE A 37 -33.46 0.98 -12.10
CA ILE A 37 -33.12 0.76 -10.70
C ILE A 37 -31.60 0.82 -10.57
N TYR A 38 -31.11 1.67 -9.67
CA TYR A 38 -29.69 1.78 -9.36
C TYR A 38 -29.36 0.87 -8.18
N ASN A 39 -28.92 -0.34 -8.49
CA ASN A 39 -28.44 -1.27 -7.48
C ASN A 39 -26.93 -1.11 -7.30
N GLU A 40 -26.46 -1.34 -6.08
CA GLU A 40 -25.04 -1.39 -5.76
C GLU A 40 -24.52 -2.79 -6.09
N HIS A 41 -23.47 -2.84 -6.92
CA HIS A 41 -22.78 -4.08 -7.28
C HIS A 41 -21.31 -3.94 -6.91
N VAL A 42 -20.73 -5.02 -6.37
CA VAL A 42 -19.30 -5.11 -6.15
C VAL A 42 -18.65 -5.61 -7.44
N GLU A 43 -17.76 -4.80 -8.01
CA GLU A 43 -16.96 -5.17 -9.16
C GLU A 43 -15.49 -5.26 -8.76
N THR A 44 -14.82 -6.27 -9.30
CA THR A 44 -13.39 -6.50 -9.08
C THR A 44 -12.61 -5.84 -10.22
N ILE A 45 -11.82 -4.81 -9.91
CA ILE A 45 -11.00 -4.08 -10.88
C ILE A 45 -9.52 -4.17 -10.53
N ASP A 46 -8.67 -4.19 -11.55
CA ASP A 46 -7.22 -4.10 -11.37
C ASP A 46 -6.79 -2.64 -11.32
N VAL A 47 -6.23 -2.23 -10.18
CA VAL A 47 -5.70 -0.88 -9.96
C VAL A 47 -4.20 -0.95 -9.77
N LEU A 48 -3.48 0.13 -10.10
CA LEU A 48 -2.05 0.17 -9.84
C LEU A 48 -1.76 0.06 -8.33
N ALA A 49 -0.67 -0.61 -7.95
CA ALA A 49 -0.25 -0.74 -6.55
C ALA A 49 -0.16 0.62 -5.85
N LYS A 50 -0.51 0.70 -4.55
CA LYS A 50 -0.51 1.96 -3.81
C LYS A 50 0.88 2.58 -3.78
N ILE A 51 0.94 3.91 -3.75
CA ILE A 51 2.21 4.65 -3.64
C ILE A 51 2.97 4.25 -2.36
N SER A 52 2.28 3.97 -1.25
CA SER A 52 2.89 3.45 -0.01
C SER A 52 3.68 2.18 -0.25
N ASP A 53 3.11 1.25 -1.02
CA ASP A 53 3.68 -0.08 -1.25
C ASP A 53 4.89 0.04 -2.18
N ARG A 54 4.80 0.91 -3.20
CA ARG A 54 5.95 1.25 -4.06
C ARG A 54 7.08 1.89 -3.27
N ASN A 55 6.77 2.79 -2.33
CA ASN A 55 7.78 3.43 -1.48
C ASN A 55 8.43 2.41 -0.55
N LYS A 56 7.65 1.48 0.00
CA LYS A 56 8.19 0.41 0.84
C LYS A 56 9.11 -0.52 0.04
N ALA A 57 8.73 -0.87 -1.18
CA ALA A 57 9.57 -1.65 -2.08
C ALA A 57 10.90 -0.93 -2.36
N ARG A 58 10.88 0.38 -2.63
CA ARG A 58 12.11 1.18 -2.83
C ARG A 58 12.99 1.21 -1.59
N GLU A 59 12.41 1.40 -0.41
CA GLU A 59 13.15 1.36 0.86
C GLU A 59 13.83 0.00 1.07
N MET A 60 13.11 -1.11 0.82
CA MET A 60 13.67 -2.46 0.94
C MET A 60 14.81 -2.71 -0.06
N LEU A 61 14.66 -2.24 -1.31
CA LEU A 61 15.73 -2.31 -2.31
C LEU A 61 16.95 -1.49 -1.90
N ALA A 62 16.74 -0.29 -1.37
CA ALA A 62 17.80 0.57 -0.88
C ALA A 62 18.54 -0.05 0.32
N LYS A 63 17.82 -0.70 1.25
CA LYS A 63 18.39 -1.45 2.36
C LYS A 63 19.21 -2.64 1.90
N TYR A 64 18.73 -3.40 0.91
CA TYR A 64 19.47 -4.51 0.34
C TYR A 64 20.82 -4.08 -0.25
N HIS A 65 20.87 -2.88 -0.85
CA HIS A 65 22.08 -2.31 -1.42
C HIS A 65 22.86 -1.41 -0.44
N SER A 66 22.50 -1.39 0.85
CA SER A 66 23.16 -0.57 1.88
C SER A 66 23.25 0.92 1.52
N LEU A 67 22.25 1.46 0.81
CA LEU A 67 22.22 2.86 0.37
C LEU A 67 21.75 3.82 1.48
N LEU A 68 21.09 3.29 2.51
CA LEU A 68 20.55 4.09 3.62
C LEU A 68 21.53 4.04 4.80
N THR A 69 21.74 5.19 5.42
CA THR A 69 22.51 5.31 6.67
C THR A 69 21.67 6.04 7.70
N ASP A 70 21.64 5.49 8.91
CA ASP A 70 20.98 6.14 10.04
C ASP A 70 22.03 6.92 10.83
N LYS A 71 21.81 8.23 11.02
CA LYS A 71 22.64 9.04 11.91
C LYS A 71 22.12 8.87 13.32
N LEU A 72 22.96 8.34 14.20
CA LEU A 72 22.68 8.23 15.62
C LEU A 72 23.52 9.26 16.38
N ASP A 73 22.87 10.11 17.17
CA ASP A 73 23.52 11.02 18.10
C ASP A 73 23.28 10.48 19.52
N VAL A 74 24.33 10.07 20.21
CA VAL A 74 24.24 9.42 21.53
C VAL A 74 25.17 10.11 22.51
N SER A 75 24.60 10.68 23.57
CA SER A 75 25.34 11.10 24.76
C SER A 75 25.53 9.89 25.69
N LEU A 76 26.60 9.14 25.47
CA LEU A 76 27.02 8.07 26.38
C LEU A 76 27.80 8.67 27.55
N VAL A 77 27.40 8.34 28.78
CA VAL A 77 28.23 8.59 29.96
C VAL A 77 29.41 7.62 29.87
N THR A 78 30.61 8.15 29.63
CA THR A 78 31.83 7.35 29.61
C THR A 78 32.16 6.87 31.02
N PRO A 79 32.42 5.58 31.25
CA PRO A 79 32.78 5.09 32.57
C PRO A 79 34.12 5.71 33.00
N GLU A 80 34.15 6.26 34.22
CA GLU A 80 35.38 6.67 34.89
C GLU A 80 36.01 5.44 35.54
N PHE A 81 37.29 5.18 35.25
CA PHE A 81 38.06 4.14 35.92
C PHE A 81 38.52 4.69 37.27
N VAL A 82 38.02 4.11 38.37
CA VAL A 82 38.47 4.42 39.73
C VAL A 82 39.61 3.48 40.08
N ASP A 83 40.86 3.94 39.90
CA ASP A 83 42.04 3.28 40.47
C ASP A 83 42.24 3.77 41.91
N ASP A 84 41.56 3.13 42.87
CA ASP A 84 41.87 3.31 44.29
C ASP A 84 42.62 2.06 44.79
N ILE A 85 43.88 2.27 45.17
CA ILE A 85 44.71 1.27 45.84
C ILE A 85 44.88 1.78 47.27
N GLN A 86 43.99 1.33 48.18
CA GLN A 86 44.16 1.53 49.62
C GLN A 86 45.15 0.52 50.22
#